data_AF-A0A838EV47-F1
#
_entry.id   AF-A0A838EV47-F1
#
_cell.length_a   1.000
_cell.length_b   1.000
_cell.length_c   1.000
_cell.angle_alpha   90.00
_cell.angle_beta   90.00
_cell.angle_gamma   90.00
#
_symmetry.space_group_name_H-M   'P 1'
#
loop_
_entity.id
_entity.type
_entity.pdbx_description
1 polymer ?
#
loop_
_entity_poly.entity_id
_entity_poly.type
_entity_poly.pdbx_seq_one_letter_code
_entity_poly.pdbx_strand_id
1 'polypeptide(L)'
;MSKYIVYQQGSIFEANAQVIVNPVNCQSVMSKGLAAEFKQRYPAMFPIYQRDCKDRRLRVGRPTLYQDSTPWVLNFPTKDDWRKPSTLEIIEAGLQYLLAHYQQVPMTSIAFPKLGTGEGGLSWDEVGSLMVQYLTQMEIPTTIYIEAEDVRYQLAGEVPSLQVGATFKEIDPLFTVLQGLPAQICLVRDDRYNPVVYYYICVNRVVQVVLAQEEWAVMLYKNIKASFS
;
A
#
# COMPACT_ATOMS: atom_id res chain seq x y z
N MET A 1 17.03 3.67 -7.54
CA MET A 1 15.61 3.98 -7.82
C MET A 1 14.93 4.28 -6.50
N SER A 2 13.97 5.19 -6.50
CA SER A 2 13.47 5.82 -5.27
C SER A 2 12.52 4.90 -4.49
N LYS A 3 12.81 4.71 -3.20
CA LYS A 3 12.08 3.88 -2.22
C LYS A 3 10.88 4.63 -1.60
N TYR A 4 9.91 5.05 -2.40
CA TYR A 4 8.73 5.72 -1.85
C TYR A 4 7.43 5.08 -2.31
N ILE A 5 6.47 5.04 -1.40
CA ILE A 5 5.09 4.68 -1.68
C ILE A 5 4.34 5.93 -2.11
N VAL A 6 3.58 5.86 -3.19
CA VAL A 6 2.66 6.91 -3.63
C VAL A 6 1.24 6.55 -3.21
N TYR A 7 0.56 7.43 -2.47
CA TYR A 7 -0.90 7.34 -2.35
C TYR A 7 -1.57 8.02 -3.54
N GLN A 8 -2.56 7.35 -4.13
CA GLN A 8 -3.31 7.86 -5.27
C GLN A 8 -4.81 7.65 -5.10
N GLN A 9 -5.61 8.67 -5.42
CA GLN A 9 -7.06 8.53 -5.48
C GLN A 9 -7.50 7.94 -6.82
N GLY A 10 -8.61 7.20 -6.80
CA GLY A 10 -9.26 6.68 -8.00
C GLY A 10 -9.30 5.15 -8.04
N SER A 11 -9.43 4.61 -9.25
CA SER A 11 -9.52 3.16 -9.43
C SER A 11 -8.14 2.55 -9.64
N ILE A 12 -7.85 1.42 -8.99
CA ILE A 12 -6.63 0.65 -9.26
C ILE A 12 -6.51 0.21 -10.73
N PHE A 13 -7.62 0.13 -11.45
CA PHE A 13 -7.61 -0.19 -12.89
C PHE A 13 -7.12 0.97 -13.77
N GLU A 14 -6.92 2.16 -13.19
CA GLU A 14 -6.29 3.32 -13.83
C GLU A 14 -4.78 3.41 -13.53
N ALA A 15 -4.24 2.40 -12.83
CA ALA A 15 -2.84 2.37 -12.44
C ALA A 15 -1.89 2.32 -13.63
N ASN A 16 -0.96 3.27 -13.64
CA ASN A 16 0.24 3.20 -14.47
C ASN A 16 1.32 2.36 -13.76
N ALA A 17 1.04 1.07 -13.59
CA ALA A 17 1.94 0.10 -12.97
C ALA A 17 1.98 -1.19 -13.81
N GLN A 18 3.12 -1.89 -13.79
CA GLN A 18 3.26 -3.17 -14.49
C GLN A 18 2.40 -4.27 -13.84
N VAL A 19 2.27 -4.23 -12.51
CA VAL A 19 1.50 -5.20 -11.74
C VAL A 19 0.43 -4.49 -10.93
N ILE A 20 -0.80 -4.99 -10.99
CA ILE A 20 -1.89 -4.55 -10.11
C ILE A 20 -2.33 -5.71 -9.21
N VAL A 21 -2.65 -5.39 -7.96
CA VAL A 21 -2.98 -6.39 -6.94
C VAL A 21 -4.48 -6.63 -6.89
N ASN A 22 -4.88 -7.90 -7.03
CA ASN A 22 -6.24 -8.38 -6.86
C ASN A 22 -6.40 -9.06 -5.49
N PRO A 23 -7.15 -8.47 -4.54
CA PRO A 23 -7.48 -9.12 -3.27
C PRO A 23 -8.43 -10.29 -3.50
N VAL A 24 -8.01 -11.51 -3.16
CA VAL A 24 -8.79 -12.73 -3.39
C VAL A 24 -8.94 -13.58 -2.12
N ASN A 25 -9.86 -14.53 -2.17
CA ASN A 25 -9.89 -15.66 -1.22
C ASN A 25 -9.16 -16.88 -1.79
N CYS A 26 -8.99 -17.92 -0.97
CA CYS A 26 -8.36 -19.18 -1.36
C CYS A 26 -9.37 -20.26 -1.84
N GLN A 27 -10.67 -19.93 -1.91
CA GLN A 27 -11.77 -20.85 -2.24
C GLN A 27 -12.28 -20.73 -3.68
N SER A 28 -11.50 -20.15 -4.59
CA SER A 28 -11.85 -20.06 -6.03
C SER A 28 -13.10 -19.22 -6.35
N VAL A 29 -13.47 -18.26 -5.50
CA VAL A 29 -14.67 -17.42 -5.69
C VAL A 29 -14.29 -15.95 -5.94
N MET A 30 -14.83 -15.35 -7.00
CA MET A 30 -14.74 -13.91 -7.27
C MET A 30 -16.13 -13.36 -7.64
N SER A 31 -17.00 -13.18 -6.64
CA SER A 31 -18.42 -12.88 -6.85
C SER A 31 -18.84 -11.47 -6.44
N LYS A 32 -18.02 -10.74 -5.67
CA LYS A 32 -18.30 -9.39 -5.20
C LYS A 32 -17.05 -8.51 -5.14
N GLY A 33 -17.28 -7.21 -5.00
CA GLY A 33 -16.25 -6.20 -4.82
C GLY A 33 -15.19 -6.21 -5.91
N LEU A 34 -13.99 -5.81 -5.54
CA LEU A 34 -12.87 -5.66 -6.47
C LEU A 34 -12.52 -6.97 -7.19
N ALA A 35 -12.58 -8.12 -6.51
CA ALA A 35 -12.31 -9.42 -7.12
C ALA A 35 -13.27 -9.76 -8.28
N ALA A 36 -14.56 -9.42 -8.15
CA ALA A 36 -15.52 -9.60 -9.23
C ALA A 36 -15.20 -8.72 -10.45
N GLU A 37 -14.76 -7.48 -10.21
CA GLU A 37 -14.34 -6.58 -11.29
C GLU A 37 -13.07 -7.10 -11.99
N PHE A 38 -12.09 -7.60 -11.23
CA PHE A 38 -10.93 -8.29 -11.81
C PHE A 38 -11.34 -9.47 -12.69
N LYS A 39 -12.31 -10.30 -12.23
CA LYS A 39 -12.84 -11.40 -13.05
C LYS A 39 -13.50 -10.91 -14.34
N GLN A 40 -14.21 -9.78 -14.31
CA GLN A 40 -14.85 -9.20 -15.49
C GLN A 40 -13.82 -8.64 -16.48
N ARG A 41 -12.79 -7.94 -15.99
CA ARG A 41 -11.76 -7.30 -16.82
C ARG A 41 -10.71 -8.29 -17.34
N TYR A 42 -10.38 -9.32 -16.55
CA TYR A 42 -9.37 -10.33 -16.85
C TYR A 42 -9.97 -11.74 -16.82
N PRO A 43 -10.95 -12.07 -17.68
CA PRO A 43 -11.68 -13.34 -17.60
C PRO A 43 -10.78 -14.57 -17.82
N ALA A 44 -9.70 -14.43 -18.59
CA ALA A 44 -8.71 -15.48 -18.81
C ALA A 44 -7.86 -15.81 -17.57
N MET A 45 -7.72 -14.87 -16.63
CA MET A 45 -7.02 -15.07 -15.34
C MET A 45 -7.81 -16.01 -14.43
N PHE A 46 -9.15 -15.90 -14.43
CA PHE A 46 -10.00 -16.63 -13.49
C PHE A 46 -9.81 -18.16 -13.48
N PRO A 47 -9.79 -18.89 -14.61
CA PRO A 47 -9.54 -20.34 -14.59
C PRO A 47 -8.14 -20.71 -14.07
N ILE A 48 -7.14 -19.83 -14.25
CA ILE A 48 -5.78 -20.04 -13.70
C ILE A 48 -5.80 -19.86 -12.19
N TYR A 49 -6.44 -18.80 -11.70
CA TYR A 49 -6.66 -18.58 -10.27
C TYR A 49 -7.37 -19.78 -9.61
N GLN A 50 -8.44 -20.32 -10.22
CA GLN A 50 -9.14 -21.50 -9.69
C GLN A 50 -8.23 -22.73 -9.62
N ARG A 51 -7.40 -22.93 -10.65
CA ARG A 51 -6.40 -24.00 -10.65
C ARG A 51 -5.36 -23.79 -9.54
N ASP A 52 -4.89 -22.56 -9.35
CA ASP A 52 -3.91 -22.24 -8.32
C ASP A 52 -4.44 -22.42 -6.90
N CYS A 53 -5.71 -22.11 -6.65
CA CYS A 53 -6.39 -22.46 -5.40
C CYS A 53 -6.45 -23.98 -5.20
N LYS A 54 -6.91 -24.73 -6.22
CA LYS A 54 -7.06 -26.19 -6.17
C LYS A 54 -5.74 -26.88 -5.89
N ASP A 55 -4.68 -26.44 -6.56
CA ASP A 55 -3.32 -26.98 -6.46
C ASP A 55 -2.58 -26.45 -5.20
N ARG A 56 -3.23 -25.59 -4.39
CA ARG A 56 -2.64 -24.89 -3.23
C ARG A 56 -1.40 -24.05 -3.58
N ARG A 57 -1.23 -23.68 -4.85
CA ARG A 57 -0.22 -22.71 -5.30
C ARG A 57 -0.54 -21.32 -4.76
N LEU A 58 -1.82 -20.93 -4.81
CA LEU A 58 -2.35 -19.78 -4.10
C LEU A 58 -2.94 -20.22 -2.75
N ARG A 59 -2.48 -19.58 -1.68
CA ARG A 59 -2.93 -19.81 -0.29
C ARG A 59 -2.55 -18.62 0.57
N VAL A 60 -3.10 -18.51 1.79
CA VAL A 60 -2.65 -17.49 2.77
C VAL A 60 -1.12 -17.48 2.87
N GLY A 61 -0.52 -16.30 2.77
CA GLY A 61 0.94 -16.12 2.74
C GLY A 61 1.63 -16.55 1.45
N ARG A 62 0.89 -16.81 0.37
CA ARG A 62 1.45 -17.11 -0.96
C ARG A 62 0.57 -16.60 -2.10
N PRO A 63 0.73 -15.32 -2.48
CA PRO A 63 0.20 -14.77 -3.72
C PRO A 63 0.69 -15.52 -4.97
N THR A 64 -0.07 -15.39 -6.06
CA THR A 64 0.31 -15.91 -7.39
C THR A 64 0.21 -14.81 -8.44
N LEU A 65 1.14 -14.80 -9.38
CA LEU A 65 1.22 -13.79 -10.43
C LEU A 65 0.67 -14.35 -11.74
N TYR A 66 -0.25 -13.61 -12.35
CA TYR A 66 -0.75 -13.86 -13.70
C TYR A 66 -0.14 -12.84 -14.67
N GLN A 67 0.63 -13.33 -15.64
CA GLN A 67 1.44 -12.49 -16.53
C GLN A 67 0.87 -12.36 -17.95
N ASP A 68 -0.17 -13.13 -18.30
CA ASP A 68 -0.80 -13.10 -19.63
C ASP A 68 -1.86 -11.98 -19.74
N SER A 69 -1.56 -10.80 -19.21
CA SER A 69 -2.37 -9.59 -19.34
C SER A 69 -1.50 -8.34 -19.29
N THR A 70 -2.07 -7.17 -19.58
CA THR A 70 -1.41 -5.89 -19.30
C THR A 70 -2.43 -4.96 -18.66
N PRO A 71 -2.19 -4.49 -17.41
CA PRO A 71 -1.11 -4.90 -16.50
C PRO A 71 -1.16 -6.39 -16.10
N TRP A 72 -0.08 -6.92 -15.53
CA TRP A 72 -0.07 -8.22 -14.85
C TRP A 72 -0.93 -8.15 -13.59
N VAL A 73 -1.50 -9.29 -13.18
CA VAL A 73 -2.37 -9.36 -11.99
C VAL A 73 -1.73 -10.23 -10.92
N LEU A 74 -1.46 -9.65 -9.75
CA LEU A 74 -1.05 -10.41 -8.57
C LEU A 74 -2.30 -10.78 -7.76
N ASN A 75 -2.71 -12.04 -7.81
CA ASN A 75 -3.77 -12.55 -6.95
C ASN A 75 -3.23 -12.70 -5.52
N PHE A 76 -3.65 -11.79 -4.64
CA PHE A 76 -3.17 -11.66 -3.27
C PHE A 76 -4.25 -12.14 -2.29
N PRO A 77 -4.01 -13.25 -1.57
CA PRO A 77 -4.94 -13.75 -0.58
C PRO A 77 -5.14 -12.77 0.58
N THR A 78 -6.35 -12.24 0.71
CA THR A 78 -6.78 -11.45 1.88
C THR A 78 -7.79 -12.23 2.72
N LYS A 79 -8.26 -13.37 2.24
CA LYS A 79 -9.10 -14.30 2.98
C LYS A 79 -8.70 -15.74 2.67
N ASP A 80 -8.87 -16.62 3.65
CA ASP A 80 -8.89 -18.06 3.37
C ASP A 80 -10.26 -18.46 2.79
N ASP A 81 -11.33 -18.32 3.59
CA ASP A 81 -12.73 -18.48 3.18
C ASP A 81 -13.39 -17.12 2.93
N TRP A 82 -14.04 -16.96 1.78
CA TRP A 82 -14.75 -15.73 1.41
C TRP A 82 -15.87 -15.34 2.38
N ARG A 83 -16.44 -16.30 3.14
CA ARG A 83 -17.49 -16.07 4.13
C ARG A 83 -16.98 -15.50 5.45
N LYS A 84 -15.67 -15.58 5.71
CA LYS A 84 -15.04 -15.09 6.95
C LYS A 84 -14.45 -13.69 6.73
N PRO A 85 -14.29 -12.87 7.77
CA PRO A 85 -13.55 -11.61 7.67
C PRO A 85 -12.07 -11.86 7.34
N SER A 86 -11.38 -10.80 6.92
CA SER A 86 -9.91 -10.78 6.81
C SER A 86 -9.30 -10.62 8.21
N THR A 87 -8.01 -10.92 8.35
CA THR A 87 -7.25 -10.61 9.57
C THR A 87 -5.91 -9.95 9.20
N LEU A 88 -5.30 -9.20 10.13
CA LEU A 88 -4.01 -8.56 9.87
C LEU A 88 -2.91 -9.59 9.60
N GLU A 89 -2.97 -10.76 10.23
CA GLU A 89 -2.02 -11.85 10.05
C GLU A 89 -2.06 -12.41 8.62
N ILE A 90 -3.24 -12.48 7.99
CA ILE A 90 -3.37 -12.90 6.58
C ILE A 90 -2.69 -11.88 5.68
N ILE A 91 -2.93 -10.58 5.91
CA ILE A 91 -2.34 -9.50 5.11
C ILE A 91 -0.82 -9.50 5.27
N GLU A 92 -0.34 -9.57 6.52
CA GLU A 92 1.08 -9.57 6.84
C GLU A 92 1.81 -10.75 6.20
N ALA A 93 1.27 -11.96 6.30
CA ALA A 93 1.87 -13.14 5.68
C ALA A 93 2.03 -12.98 4.15
N GLY A 94 1.04 -12.37 3.49
CA GLY A 94 1.11 -12.09 2.04
C GLY A 94 2.16 -11.03 1.69
N LEU A 95 2.27 -9.97 2.51
CA LEU A 95 3.26 -8.91 2.34
C LEU A 95 4.69 -9.43 2.58
N GLN A 96 4.90 -10.26 3.60
CA GLN A 96 6.17 -10.95 3.86
C GLN A 96 6.59 -11.81 2.68
N TYR A 97 5.66 -12.60 2.13
CA TYR A 97 5.94 -13.42 0.95
C TYR A 97 6.34 -12.54 -0.24
N LEU A 98 5.56 -11.49 -0.51
CA LEU A 98 5.86 -10.59 -1.62
C LEU A 98 7.24 -9.97 -1.48
N LEU A 99 7.56 -9.38 -0.32
CA LEU A 99 8.86 -8.75 -0.06
C LEU A 99 10.02 -9.74 -0.27
N ALA A 100 9.86 -11.01 0.11
CA ALA A 100 10.88 -12.04 -0.08
C ALA A 100 11.02 -12.55 -1.53
N HIS A 101 10.02 -12.34 -2.40
CA HIS A 101 9.96 -12.98 -3.72
C HIS A 101 9.82 -12.03 -4.91
N TYR A 102 9.53 -10.74 -4.69
CA TYR A 102 9.20 -9.81 -5.78
C TYR A 102 10.31 -9.66 -6.81
N GLN A 103 11.58 -9.82 -6.41
CA GLN A 103 12.76 -9.73 -7.27
C GLN A 103 13.02 -11.00 -8.10
N GLN A 104 12.29 -12.10 -7.85
CA GLN A 104 12.44 -13.35 -8.60
C GLN A 104 11.82 -13.27 -10.00
N VAL A 105 11.01 -12.24 -10.25
CA VAL A 105 10.44 -11.89 -11.54
C VAL A 105 10.85 -10.47 -11.88
N PRO A 106 10.91 -10.08 -13.17
CA PRO A 106 11.31 -8.73 -13.59
C PRO A 106 10.16 -7.73 -13.40
N MET A 107 9.66 -7.63 -12.16
CA MET A 107 8.65 -6.65 -11.77
C MET A 107 9.31 -5.28 -11.59
N THR A 108 8.78 -4.26 -12.25
CA THR A 108 9.32 -2.90 -12.28
C THR A 108 8.45 -1.89 -11.55
N SER A 109 7.17 -2.19 -11.30
CA SER A 109 6.25 -1.35 -10.53
C SER A 109 5.01 -2.14 -10.11
N ILE A 110 4.41 -1.76 -8.98
CA ILE A 110 3.22 -2.42 -8.43
C ILE A 110 2.22 -1.43 -7.84
N ALA A 111 0.93 -1.67 -8.05
CA ALA A 111 -0.14 -0.91 -7.43
C ALA A 111 -1.04 -1.81 -6.57
N PHE A 112 -1.40 -1.32 -5.39
CA PHE A 112 -2.23 -2.00 -4.41
C PHE A 112 -3.56 -1.26 -4.19
N PRO A 113 -4.66 -1.97 -3.92
CA PRO A 113 -5.82 -1.40 -3.27
C PRO A 113 -5.62 -1.42 -1.74
N LYS A 114 -6.59 -0.88 -0.99
CA LYS A 114 -6.70 -1.10 0.46
C LYS A 114 -6.94 -2.60 0.74
N LEU A 115 -5.93 -3.31 1.24
CA LEU A 115 -6.00 -4.78 1.41
C LEU A 115 -6.90 -5.19 2.59
N GLY A 116 -7.82 -6.13 2.37
CA GLY A 116 -8.64 -6.68 3.46
C GLY A 116 -9.63 -5.68 4.09
N THR A 117 -9.75 -4.47 3.55
CA THR A 117 -10.81 -3.51 3.89
C THR A 117 -12.10 -3.86 3.12
N GLY A 118 -13.19 -3.13 3.38
CA GLY A 118 -14.49 -3.37 2.74
C GLY A 118 -15.05 -4.74 3.15
N GLU A 119 -15.14 -5.68 2.19
CA GLU A 119 -15.64 -7.05 2.43
C GLU A 119 -14.81 -7.83 3.46
N GLY A 120 -13.55 -7.44 3.69
CA GLY A 120 -12.69 -8.04 4.72
C GLY A 120 -12.90 -7.47 6.13
N GLY A 121 -13.50 -6.29 6.26
CA GLY A 121 -13.86 -5.67 7.55
C GLY A 121 -12.69 -5.08 8.35
N LEU A 122 -11.47 -5.07 7.83
CA LEU A 122 -10.33 -4.44 8.53
C LEU A 122 -10.41 -2.91 8.45
N SER A 123 -9.91 -2.27 9.50
CA SER A 123 -9.70 -0.82 9.53
C SER A 123 -8.57 -0.42 8.60
N TRP A 124 -8.79 0.62 7.78
CA TRP A 124 -7.72 1.16 6.94
C TRP A 124 -6.55 1.70 7.75
N ASP A 125 -6.79 2.26 8.94
CA ASP A 125 -5.72 2.78 9.81
C ASP A 125 -4.71 1.70 10.23
N GLU A 126 -5.19 0.47 10.43
CA GLU A 126 -4.35 -0.67 10.81
C GLU A 126 -3.65 -1.25 9.59
N VAL A 127 -4.40 -1.50 8.53
CA VAL A 127 -3.88 -2.08 7.28
C VAL A 127 -2.87 -1.16 6.59
N GLY A 128 -3.17 0.13 6.47
CA GLY A 128 -2.30 1.10 5.79
C GLY A 128 -0.94 1.18 6.46
N SER A 129 -0.91 1.18 7.78
CA SER A 129 0.33 1.19 8.58
C SER A 129 1.15 -0.09 8.37
N LEU A 130 0.50 -1.25 8.38
CA LEU A 130 1.12 -2.53 8.08
C LEU A 130 1.67 -2.58 6.64
N MET A 131 0.89 -2.12 5.66
CA MET A 131 1.30 -2.07 4.26
C MET A 131 2.54 -1.19 4.09
N VAL A 132 2.56 0.00 4.69
CA VAL A 132 3.73 0.90 4.66
C VAL A 132 4.99 0.21 5.18
N GLN A 133 4.89 -0.50 6.31
CA GLN A 133 6.03 -1.18 6.92
C GLN A 133 6.74 -2.14 5.94
N TYR A 134 5.97 -2.89 5.15
CA TYR A 134 6.53 -3.85 4.20
C TYR A 134 6.86 -3.23 2.84
N LEU A 135 5.98 -2.38 2.31
CA LEU A 135 6.10 -1.87 0.95
C LEU A 135 7.21 -0.81 0.81
N THR A 136 7.56 -0.08 1.88
CA THR A 136 8.70 0.86 1.86
C THR A 136 10.05 0.16 1.72
N GLN A 137 10.12 -1.15 2.00
CA GLN A 137 11.33 -1.96 1.83
C GLN A 137 11.52 -2.48 0.39
N MET A 138 10.51 -2.30 -0.47
CA MET A 138 10.60 -2.68 -1.88
C MET A 138 11.37 -1.62 -2.67
N GLU A 139 12.24 -2.05 -3.58
CA GLU A 139 13.07 -1.14 -4.40
C GLU A 139 12.41 -0.75 -5.74
N ILE A 140 11.11 -0.98 -5.86
CA ILE A 140 10.30 -0.65 -7.04
C ILE A 140 9.23 0.39 -6.70
N PRO A 141 8.88 1.27 -7.65
CA PRO A 141 7.71 2.15 -7.53
C PRO A 141 6.48 1.39 -7.06
N THR A 142 5.92 1.84 -5.93
CA THR A 142 4.74 1.24 -5.32
C THR A 142 3.66 2.30 -5.12
N THR A 143 2.45 2.03 -5.61
CA THR A 143 1.30 2.91 -5.45
C THR A 143 0.22 2.23 -4.61
N ILE A 144 -0.40 2.96 -3.70
CA ILE A 144 -1.57 2.51 -2.94
C ILE A 144 -2.77 3.38 -3.34
N TYR A 145 -3.80 2.73 -3.87
CA TYR A 145 -5.06 3.37 -4.22
C TYR A 145 -5.95 3.53 -2.98
N ILE A 146 -6.34 4.77 -2.73
CA ILE A 146 -7.16 5.21 -1.59
C ILE A 146 -8.43 5.93 -2.07
N GLU A 147 -9.41 6.03 -1.19
CA GLU A 147 -10.65 6.77 -1.40
C GLU A 147 -10.45 8.24 -1.00
N ALA A 148 -11.35 9.12 -1.46
CA ALA A 148 -11.27 10.56 -1.18
C ALA A 148 -11.39 10.87 0.33
N GLU A 149 -12.04 9.99 1.09
CA GLU A 149 -12.30 10.13 2.51
C GLU A 149 -11.13 9.64 3.39
N ASP A 150 -10.10 9.01 2.82
CA ASP A 150 -8.91 8.54 3.54
C ASP A 150 -7.94 9.70 3.88
N VAL A 151 -8.49 10.76 4.49
CA VAL A 151 -7.84 12.06 4.71
C VAL A 151 -6.54 11.97 5.51
N ARG A 152 -6.35 10.93 6.34
CA ARG A 152 -5.11 10.73 7.11
C ARG A 152 -3.88 10.51 6.25
N TYR A 153 -4.09 9.98 5.05
CA TYR A 153 -3.05 9.73 4.04
C TYR A 153 -3.09 10.77 2.92
N GLN A 154 -3.91 11.81 3.09
CA GLN A 154 -4.03 12.96 2.20
C GLN A 154 -3.65 14.21 2.98
N LEU A 155 -2.39 14.62 2.92
CA LEU A 155 -1.97 15.94 3.41
C LEU A 155 -2.48 17.02 2.42
N ALA A 156 -3.79 17.18 2.34
CA ALA A 156 -4.45 18.12 1.44
C ALA A 156 -4.53 19.49 2.12
N GLY A 157 -3.68 20.42 1.69
CA GLY A 157 -3.92 21.88 1.53
C GLY A 157 -4.42 22.74 2.71
N GLU A 158 -5.37 22.29 3.49
CA GLU A 158 -5.89 22.91 4.70
C GLU A 158 -6.04 21.79 5.73
N VAL A 159 -5.12 21.74 6.69
CA VAL A 159 -5.04 20.68 7.70
C VAL A 159 -6.39 20.53 8.40
N PRO A 160 -7.19 19.47 8.19
CA PRO A 160 -8.11 19.07 9.24
C PRO A 160 -7.18 18.69 10.38
N SER A 161 -7.31 19.33 11.54
CA SER A 161 -6.64 18.88 12.74
C SER A 161 -6.90 17.38 12.83
N LEU A 162 -5.86 16.58 12.63
CA LEU A 162 -5.94 15.16 12.88
C LEU A 162 -6.31 15.08 14.35
N GLN A 163 -7.58 14.83 14.67
CA GLN A 163 -7.97 14.42 16.00
C GLN A 163 -7.48 12.98 16.12
N VAL A 164 -6.18 12.90 16.40
CA VAL A 164 -5.46 11.67 16.49
C VAL A 164 -5.98 10.94 17.74
N GLY A 165 -6.73 9.86 17.53
CA GLY A 165 -6.89 8.85 18.57
C GLY A 165 -5.51 8.40 19.04
N ALA A 166 -5.36 8.13 20.34
CA ALA A 166 -4.14 8.12 21.16
C ALA A 166 -2.84 7.42 20.65
N THR A 167 -2.78 6.89 19.43
CA THR A 167 -1.72 6.02 18.89
C THR A 167 -0.78 6.70 17.87
N PHE A 168 -1.20 7.76 17.19
CA PHE A 168 -0.32 8.55 16.32
C PHE A 168 0.01 9.90 16.98
N LYS A 169 1.18 10.46 16.70
CA LYS A 169 1.47 11.86 17.07
C LYS A 169 2.20 12.50 15.90
N GLU A 170 1.60 13.53 15.32
CA GLU A 170 2.34 14.44 14.44
C GLU A 170 3.38 15.17 15.28
N ILE A 171 4.61 15.19 14.81
CA ILE A 171 5.70 15.93 15.43
C ILE A 171 6.24 16.87 14.37
N ASP A 172 6.27 18.18 14.70
CA ASP A 172 6.96 19.23 13.93
C ASP A 172 6.62 19.26 12.42
N PRO A 173 5.38 19.62 12.02
CA PRO A 173 5.07 19.80 10.60
C PRO A 173 5.93 20.94 10.01
N LEU A 174 6.68 20.64 8.94
CA LEU A 174 7.54 21.60 8.25
C LEU A 174 7.02 21.84 6.83
N PHE A 175 6.89 23.11 6.44
CA PHE A 175 6.52 23.51 5.07
C PHE A 175 7.78 23.92 4.30
N THR A 176 7.93 23.49 3.06
CA THR A 176 9.11 23.77 2.23
C THR A 176 8.77 23.72 0.74
N VAL A 177 9.78 23.85 -0.13
CA VAL A 177 9.68 23.62 -1.58
C VAL A 177 10.63 22.49 -1.95
N LEU A 178 10.10 21.39 -2.49
CA LEU A 178 10.89 20.29 -3.03
C LEU A 178 10.70 20.23 -4.53
N GLN A 179 11.80 20.23 -5.29
CA GLN A 179 11.79 20.15 -6.76
C GLN A 179 10.91 21.23 -7.43
N GLY A 180 10.87 22.43 -6.84
CA GLY A 180 10.05 23.55 -7.33
C GLY A 180 8.56 23.46 -7.00
N LEU A 181 8.13 22.43 -6.24
CA LEU A 181 6.74 22.24 -5.82
C LEU A 181 6.59 22.48 -4.32
N PRO A 182 5.46 23.07 -3.87
CA PRO A 182 5.14 23.16 -2.45
C PRO A 182 5.13 21.77 -1.82
N ALA A 183 5.80 21.66 -0.68
CA ALA A 183 5.91 20.42 0.05
C ALA A 183 5.67 20.61 1.55
N GLN A 184 5.10 19.58 2.18
CA GLN A 184 4.96 19.48 3.63
C GLN A 184 5.61 18.17 4.08
N ILE A 185 6.43 18.26 5.12
CA ILE A 185 7.08 17.09 5.74
C ILE A 185 6.55 16.96 7.16
N CYS A 186 5.94 15.82 7.46
CA CYS A 186 5.48 15.46 8.80
C CYS A 186 6.26 14.24 9.30
N LEU A 187 6.82 14.35 10.49
CA LEU A 187 7.32 13.20 11.22
C LEU A 187 6.12 12.51 11.88
N VAL A 188 5.87 11.26 11.53
CA VAL A 188 4.81 10.46 12.12
C VAL A 188 5.40 9.36 12.95
N ARG A 189 4.97 9.32 14.20
CA ARG A 189 5.29 8.25 15.14
C ARG A 189 4.11 7.29 15.27
N ASP A 190 4.35 6.00 15.04
CA ASP A 190 3.38 4.91 15.27
C ASP A 190 3.93 3.92 16.30
N ASP A 191 3.49 4.07 17.56
CA ASP A 191 3.99 3.31 18.71
C ASP A 191 3.79 1.79 18.62
N ARG A 192 3.05 1.29 17.62
CA ARG A 192 2.89 -0.14 17.34
C ARG A 192 4.13 -0.79 16.72
N TYR A 193 5.04 -0.01 16.13
CA TYR A 193 6.18 -0.52 15.37
C TYR A 193 7.52 0.02 15.88
N ASN A 194 8.61 -0.74 15.71
CA ASN A 194 9.95 -0.34 16.12
C ASN A 194 10.96 -0.59 14.97
N PRO A 195 11.71 0.44 14.50
CA PRO A 195 11.68 1.83 14.94
C PRO A 195 10.48 2.60 14.38
N VAL A 196 10.08 3.57 15.19
CA VAL A 196 8.70 4.06 15.31
C VAL A 196 8.36 5.17 14.31
N VAL A 197 9.17 5.42 13.28
CA VAL A 197 9.19 6.75 12.65
C VAL A 197 9.16 6.70 11.12
N TYR A 198 8.16 7.37 10.55
CA TYR A 198 8.02 7.60 9.11
C TYR A 198 8.01 9.10 8.82
N TYR A 199 8.51 9.48 7.65
CA TYR A 199 8.23 10.78 7.06
C TYR A 199 7.08 10.64 6.08
N TYR A 200 6.05 11.45 6.27
CA TYR A 200 5.10 11.76 5.22
C TYR A 200 5.59 13.02 4.52
N ILE A 201 5.96 12.88 3.25
CA ILE A 201 6.36 13.99 2.39
C ILE A 201 5.23 14.19 1.39
N CYS A 202 4.45 15.24 1.57
CA CYS A 202 3.47 15.66 0.58
C CYS A 202 4.15 16.60 -0.41
N VAL A 203 4.20 16.25 -1.69
CA VAL A 203 4.64 17.15 -2.76
C VAL A 203 3.49 17.27 -3.75
N ASN A 204 2.92 18.48 -3.89
CA ASN A 204 1.78 18.72 -4.79
C ASN A 204 0.62 17.71 -4.64
N ARG A 205 0.19 17.44 -3.40
CA ARG A 205 -0.87 16.48 -3.02
C ARG A 205 -0.53 14.99 -3.23
N VAL A 206 0.68 14.68 -3.69
CA VAL A 206 1.17 13.31 -3.72
C VAL A 206 1.89 13.03 -2.40
N VAL A 207 1.31 12.14 -1.61
CA VAL A 207 1.90 11.73 -0.34
C VAL A 207 2.88 10.60 -0.58
N GLN A 208 4.13 10.84 -0.21
CA GLN A 208 5.21 9.88 -0.18
C GLN A 208 5.48 9.45 1.25
N VAL A 209 5.53 8.14 1.49
CA VAL A 209 5.96 7.60 2.78
C VAL A 209 7.38 7.08 2.69
N VAL A 210 8.22 7.52 3.62
CA VAL A 210 9.64 7.15 3.71
C VAL A 210 9.95 6.71 5.13
N LEU A 211 10.70 5.62 5.28
CA LEU A 211 11.23 5.19 6.57
C LEU A 211 12.17 6.26 7.13
N ALA A 212 11.98 6.71 8.36
CA ALA A 212 12.83 7.73 8.95
C ALA A 212 14.23 7.24 9.34
N GLN A 213 14.57 6.00 9.04
CA GLN A 213 15.93 5.49 9.12
C GLN A 213 16.75 5.79 7.85
N GLU A 214 16.10 6.19 6.76
CA GLU A 214 16.80 6.53 5.52
C GLU A 214 17.56 7.84 5.72
N GLU A 215 18.90 7.80 5.60
CA GLU A 215 19.79 8.93 5.90
C GLU A 215 19.39 10.21 5.17
N TRP A 216 19.00 10.10 3.89
CA TRP A 216 18.61 11.27 3.08
C TRP A 216 17.34 11.94 3.63
N ALA A 217 16.38 11.18 4.16
CA ALA A 217 15.13 11.71 4.70
C ALA A 217 15.38 12.40 6.05
N VAL A 218 16.24 11.81 6.88
CA VAL A 218 16.72 12.43 8.12
C VAL A 218 17.46 13.73 7.84
N MET A 219 18.36 13.73 6.86
CA MET A 219 19.11 14.92 6.45
C MET A 219 18.19 16.01 5.90
N LEU A 220 17.24 15.63 5.03
CA LEU A 220 16.24 16.56 4.49
C LEU A 220 15.46 17.25 5.60
N TYR A 221 14.92 16.46 6.54
CA TYR A 221 14.17 16.99 7.67
C TYR A 221 15.02 17.90 8.57
N LYS A 222 16.24 17.49 8.92
CA LYS A 222 17.17 18.30 9.73
C LYS A 222 17.52 19.62 9.04
N ASN A 223 17.81 19.60 7.74
CA ASN A 223 18.15 20.81 6.97
C ASN A 223 16.98 21.80 6.91
N ILE A 224 15.77 21.30 6.70
CA ILE A 224 14.57 22.14 6.69
C ILE A 224 14.35 22.72 8.08
N LYS A 225 14.41 21.90 9.13
CA LYS A 225 14.24 22.36 10.52
C LYS A 225 15.26 23.44 10.91
N ALA A 226 16.52 23.28 10.51
CA ALA A 226 17.58 24.27 10.73
C ALA A 226 17.36 25.60 9.98
N SER A 227 16.57 25.59 8.90
CA SER A 227 16.23 26.82 8.15
C SER A 227 15.13 27.65 8.84
N PHE A 228 14.47 27.09 9.86
CA PHE A 228 13.42 27.74 10.65
C PHE A 228 13.89 28.16 12.06
N SER A 229 15.13 27.86 12.44
CA SER A 229 15.76 28.18 13.74
C SER A 229 16.81 29.26 13.61
#